data_AF-A0A5E4J542-F1
#
_entry.id   AF-A0A5E4J542-F1
#
_cell.length_a   1.000
_cell.length_b   1.000
_cell.length_c   1.000
_cell.angle_alpha   90.00
_cell.angle_beta   90.00
_cell.angle_gamma   90.00
#
_symmetry.space_group_name_H-M   'P 1'
#
loop_
_entity.id
_entity.type
_entity.pdbx_description
1 polymer ?
#
loop_
_entity_poly.entity_id
_entity_poly.type
_entity_poly.pdbx_seq_one_letter_code
_entity_poly.pdbx_strand_id
1 'polypeptide(L)'
;MKNETLAREAEALGLILQKAAPFIPLLDDSEPYYRKSITVFNRSERVPLDDDRSFCSDVRLVLYEDGRLTRVLRFRETCTRGFGWEQEEEEELDCAAAISLYGLDAIASGLARALNELPSIKIMHQDLEERLEAINKILEALQCDP
;
A
#
# COMPACT_ATOMS: atom_id res chain seq x y z
N MET A 1 -23.25 -21.15 8.33
CA MET A 1 -21.80 -21.37 8.53
C MET A 1 -20.92 -20.58 7.55
N LYS A 2 -20.78 -20.91 6.26
CA LYS A 2 -19.85 -20.17 5.35
C LYS A 2 -20.09 -18.64 5.30
N ASN A 3 -21.34 -18.20 5.23
CA ASN A 3 -21.66 -16.76 5.20
C ASN A 3 -21.40 -16.05 6.53
N GLU A 4 -21.55 -16.74 7.66
CA GLU A 4 -21.29 -16.16 9.01
C GLU A 4 -19.80 -16.05 9.31
N THR A 5 -18.98 -16.95 8.73
CA THR A 5 -17.53 -16.88 8.80
C THR A 5 -17.03 -15.72 7.95
N LEU A 6 -17.46 -15.63 6.68
CA LEU A 6 -17.08 -14.55 5.78
C LEU A 6 -17.46 -13.16 6.33
N ALA A 7 -18.65 -13.02 6.92
CA ALA A 7 -19.07 -11.76 7.54
C ALA A 7 -18.16 -11.34 8.71
N ARG A 8 -17.80 -12.29 9.59
CA ARG A 8 -16.87 -12.04 10.70
C ARG A 8 -15.46 -11.69 10.22
N GLU A 9 -14.97 -12.39 9.19
CA GLU A 9 -13.67 -12.10 8.59
C GLU A 9 -13.67 -10.72 7.92
N ALA A 10 -14.75 -10.35 7.23
CA ALA A 10 -14.90 -9.04 6.60
C ALA A 10 -14.96 -7.90 7.63
N GLU A 11 -15.69 -8.10 8.73
CA GLU A 11 -15.73 -7.15 9.84
C GLU A 11 -14.34 -6.97 10.48
N ALA A 12 -13.64 -8.08 10.75
CA ALA A 12 -12.29 -8.06 11.29
C ALA A 12 -11.31 -7.35 10.35
N LEU A 13 -11.38 -7.64 9.04
CA LEU A 13 -10.57 -6.96 8.04
C LEU A 13 -10.86 -5.45 8.02
N GLY A 14 -12.13 -5.04 8.04
CA GLY A 14 -12.51 -3.63 8.09
C GLY A 14 -11.88 -2.88 9.26
N LEU A 15 -11.88 -3.49 10.45
CA LEU A 15 -11.23 -2.92 11.64
C LEU A 15 -9.70 -2.81 11.49
N ILE A 16 -9.07 -3.80 10.86
CA ILE A 16 -7.63 -3.78 10.57
C ILE A 16 -7.30 -2.67 9.58
N LEU A 17 -8.06 -2.56 8.48
CA LEU A 17 -7.83 -1.55 7.45
C LEU A 17 -7.99 -0.14 8.00
N GLN A 18 -9.00 0.12 8.84
CA GLN A 18 -9.16 1.41 9.51
C GLN A 18 -7.97 1.79 10.39
N LYS A 19 -7.31 0.81 11.01
CA LYS A 19 -6.10 1.04 11.80
C LYS A 19 -4.85 1.16 10.94
N ALA A 20 -4.78 0.47 9.81
CA ALA A 20 -3.63 0.49 8.92
C ALA A 20 -3.58 1.74 8.03
N ALA A 21 -4.74 2.23 7.57
CA ALA A 21 -4.84 3.33 6.61
C ALA A 21 -4.07 4.60 6.99
N PRO A 22 -4.11 5.08 8.26
CA PRO A 22 -3.37 6.26 8.68
C PRO A 22 -1.84 6.15 8.53
N PHE A 23 -1.29 4.93 8.43
CA PHE A 23 0.16 4.71 8.30
C PHE A 23 0.63 4.67 6.85
N ILE A 24 -0.28 4.54 5.89
CA ILE A 24 0.06 4.42 4.45
C ILE A 24 0.83 5.62 3.92
N PRO A 25 0.50 6.88 4.26
CA PRO A 25 1.27 8.04 3.79
C PRO A 25 2.74 8.02 4.22
N LEU A 26 3.06 7.28 5.28
CA LEU A 26 4.42 7.15 5.79
C LEU A 26 5.21 5.99 5.16
N LEU A 27 4.51 5.12 4.43
CA LEU A 27 5.07 3.92 3.77
C LEU A 27 5.25 4.12 2.27
N ASP A 28 4.53 5.07 1.69
CA ASP A 28 4.56 5.37 0.27
C ASP A 28 5.39 6.64 0.00
N ASP A 29 6.54 6.45 -0.64
CA ASP A 29 7.49 7.49 -1.05
C ASP A 29 7.06 8.26 -2.31
N SER A 30 5.87 8.00 -2.86
CA SER A 30 5.33 8.71 -4.02
C SER A 30 5.29 10.24 -3.80
N GLU A 31 5.30 11.05 -4.87
CA GLU A 31 5.24 12.51 -4.70
C GLU A 31 3.94 12.94 -3.96
N PRO A 32 3.93 14.09 -3.26
CA PRO A 32 2.80 14.52 -2.42
C PRO A 32 1.46 14.67 -3.16
N TYR A 33 1.51 14.83 -4.48
CA TYR A 33 0.33 15.00 -5.34
C TYR A 33 -0.32 13.68 -5.75
N TYR A 34 0.36 12.55 -5.54
CA TYR A 34 -0.20 11.22 -5.81
C TYR A 34 -0.88 10.68 -4.57
N ARG A 35 -1.99 9.96 -4.78
CA ARG A 35 -2.69 9.26 -3.70
C ARG A 35 -1.76 8.20 -3.12
N LYS A 36 -1.59 8.24 -1.80
CA LYS A 36 -0.70 7.32 -1.10
C LYS A 36 -1.32 5.93 -0.99
N SER A 37 -0.51 4.91 -1.25
CA SER A 37 -0.99 3.52 -1.30
C SER A 37 0.09 2.51 -0.97
N ILE A 38 -0.32 1.33 -0.49
CA ILE A 38 0.55 0.16 -0.36
C ILE A 38 -0.04 -1.02 -1.12
N THR A 39 0.84 -1.82 -1.73
CA THR A 39 0.43 -3.07 -2.38
C THR A 39 0.38 -4.19 -1.34
N VAL A 40 -0.83 -4.65 -1.04
CA VAL A 40 -1.10 -5.73 -0.08
C VAL A 40 -0.87 -7.09 -0.73
N PHE A 41 -1.38 -7.26 -1.95
CA PHE A 41 -1.21 -8.48 -2.72
C PHE A 41 -0.73 -8.12 -4.12
N ASN A 42 0.16 -8.94 -4.69
CA ASN A 42 0.60 -8.82 -6.06
C ASN A 42 0.81 -10.21 -6.66
N ARG A 43 0.30 -10.42 -7.86
CA ARG A 43 0.60 -11.56 -8.70
C ARG A 43 0.86 -11.06 -10.12
N SER A 44 1.98 -11.47 -10.69
CA SER A 44 2.38 -11.14 -12.05
C SER A 44 2.51 -12.41 -12.87
N GLU A 45 1.99 -12.39 -14.08
CA GLU A 45 2.20 -13.42 -15.09
C GLU A 45 2.81 -12.77 -16.32
N ARG A 46 3.88 -13.39 -16.84
CA ARG A 46 4.57 -12.93 -18.05
C ARG A 46 4.60 -14.05 -19.07
N VAL A 47 4.21 -13.72 -20.29
CA VAL A 47 4.22 -14.63 -21.43
C VAL A 47 5.09 -14.01 -22.53
N PRO A 48 6.15 -14.70 -22.98
CA PRO A 48 6.91 -14.25 -24.15
C PRO A 48 6.03 -14.34 -25.39
N LEU A 49 6.01 -13.26 -26.18
CA LEU A 49 5.32 -13.22 -27.48
C LEU A 49 6.31 -13.52 -28.61
N ASP A 50 7.54 -13.03 -28.48
CA ASP A 50 8.64 -13.18 -29.44
C ASP A 50 9.99 -12.98 -28.71
N ASP A 51 11.11 -13.09 -29.43
CA ASP A 51 12.47 -12.93 -28.86
C ASP A 51 12.70 -11.56 -28.19
N ASP A 52 11.98 -10.54 -28.62
CA ASP A 52 12.11 -9.15 -28.14
C ASP A 52 10.84 -8.59 -27.51
N ARG A 53 9.80 -9.43 -27.32
CA ARG A 53 8.46 -9.02 -26.90
C ARG A 53 7.87 -9.92 -25.82
N SER A 54 7.26 -9.30 -24.81
CA SER A 54 6.50 -10.06 -23.80
C SER A 54 5.24 -9.35 -23.35
N PHE A 55 4.18 -10.12 -23.16
CA PHE A 55 2.96 -9.69 -22.50
C PHE A 55 3.08 -9.93 -21.00
N CYS A 56 2.67 -8.97 -20.19
CA CYS A 56 2.53 -9.12 -18.75
C CYS A 56 1.10 -8.79 -18.32
N SER A 57 0.57 -9.59 -17.39
CA SER A 57 -0.62 -9.27 -16.61
C SER A 57 -0.24 -9.20 -15.14
N ASP A 58 -0.54 -8.08 -14.52
CA ASP A 58 -0.27 -7.81 -13.11
C ASP A 58 -1.61 -7.60 -12.39
N VAL A 59 -1.87 -8.40 -11.36
CA VAL A 59 -3.03 -8.25 -10.48
C VAL A 59 -2.54 -7.82 -9.11
N ARG A 60 -2.99 -6.64 -8.67
CA ARG A 60 -2.65 -6.07 -7.37
C ARG A 60 -3.90 -5.85 -6.54
N LEU A 61 -3.75 -6.04 -5.23
CA LEU A 61 -4.68 -5.50 -4.24
C LEU A 61 -3.96 -4.37 -3.52
N VAL A 62 -4.51 -3.18 -3.63
CA VAL A 62 -3.91 -1.94 -3.12
C VAL A 62 -4.79 -1.42 -1.99
N LEU A 63 -4.15 -1.01 -0.90
CA LEU A 63 -4.81 -0.25 0.17
C LEU A 63 -4.38 1.21 0.04
N TYR A 64 -5.33 2.11 -0.08
CA TYR A 64 -5.09 3.55 -0.11
C TYR A 64 -5.19 4.17 1.29
N GLU A 65 -4.59 5.36 1.44
CA GLU A 65 -4.57 6.13 2.70
C GLU A 65 -5.96 6.46 3.29
N ASP A 66 -6.99 6.48 2.46
CA ASP A 66 -8.38 6.68 2.90
C ASP A 66 -9.08 5.39 3.34
N GLY A 67 -8.34 4.27 3.37
CA GLY A 67 -8.83 2.96 3.78
C GLY A 67 -9.53 2.18 2.68
N ARG A 68 -9.61 2.71 1.46
CA ARG A 68 -10.17 1.97 0.32
C ARG A 68 -9.25 0.86 -0.13
N LEU A 69 -9.85 -0.29 -0.35
CA LEU A 69 -9.19 -1.46 -0.90
C LEU A 69 -9.58 -1.59 -2.36
N THR A 70 -8.60 -1.59 -3.25
CA THR A 70 -8.83 -1.56 -4.70
C THR A 70 -8.07 -2.68 -5.37
N ARG A 71 -8.76 -3.43 -6.24
CA ARG A 71 -8.12 -4.31 -7.18
C ARG A 71 -7.63 -3.49 -8.37
N VAL A 72 -6.35 -3.61 -8.67
CA VAL A 72 -5.72 -3.01 -9.85
C VAL A 72 -5.29 -4.12 -10.79
N LEU A 73 -5.84 -4.11 -11.99
CA LEU A 73 -5.48 -5.01 -13.09
C LEU A 73 -4.68 -4.21 -14.10
N ARG A 74 -3.45 -4.62 -14.36
CA ARG A 74 -2.57 -3.98 -15.34
C ARG A 74 -2.17 -4.99 -16.40
N PHE A 75 -2.35 -4.60 -17.65
CA PHE A 75 -1.93 -5.37 -18.81
C PHE A 75 -0.92 -4.54 -19.59
N ARG A 76 0.21 -5.14 -19.96
CA ARG A 76 1.20 -4.45 -20.78
C ARG A 76 1.87 -5.37 -21.78
N GLU A 77 2.19 -4.82 -22.93
CA GLU A 77 3.13 -5.40 -23.87
C GLU A 77 4.45 -4.63 -23.75
N THR A 78 5.54 -5.37 -23.56
CA THR A 78 6.90 -4.83 -23.49
C THR A 78 7.66 -5.25 -24.73
N CYS A 79 8.25 -4.29 -25.43
CA CYS A 79 9.10 -4.49 -26.60
C CYS A 79 10.49 -3.90 -26.31
N THR A 80 11.56 -4.65 -26.56
CA THR A 80 12.92 -4.08 -26.46
C THR A 80 13.29 -3.25 -27.70
N ARG A 81 12.58 -3.45 -28.83
CA ARG A 81 12.78 -2.74 -30.10
C ARG A 81 11.48 -2.12 -30.60
N GLY A 82 10.92 -1.16 -29.86
CA GLY A 82 9.74 -0.43 -30.31
C GLY A 82 8.90 0.14 -29.17
N PHE A 83 7.67 0.50 -29.50
CA PHE A 83 6.68 0.99 -28.53
C PHE A 83 5.84 -0.18 -28.04
N GLY A 84 5.78 -0.34 -26.72
CA GLY A 84 4.79 -1.20 -26.06
C GLY A 84 3.49 -0.46 -25.82
N TRP A 85 2.52 -1.14 -25.23
CA TRP A 85 1.28 -0.53 -24.73
C TRP A 85 1.02 -0.98 -23.31
N GLU A 86 0.22 -0.20 -22.60
CA GLU A 86 -0.19 -0.47 -21.24
C GLU A 86 -1.63 -0.02 -21.01
N GLN A 87 -2.40 -0.84 -20.31
CA GLN A 87 -3.74 -0.54 -19.84
C GLN A 87 -3.86 -0.92 -18.37
N GLU A 88 -4.45 -0.05 -17.57
CA GLU A 88 -4.72 -0.28 -16.15
C GLU A 88 -6.20 -0.07 -15.85
N GLU A 89 -6.77 -0.95 -15.05
CA GLU A 89 -8.16 -0.94 -14.60
C GLU A 89 -8.20 -1.06 -13.08
N GLU A 90 -9.00 -0.21 -12.45
CA GLU A 90 -9.19 -0.19 -11.01
C GLU A 90 -10.64 -0.52 -10.64
N GLU A 91 -10.83 -1.37 -9.64
CA GLU A 91 -12.12 -1.71 -9.07
C GLU A 91 -12.05 -1.65 -7.54
N GLU A 92 -12.85 -0.78 -6.93
CA GLU A 92 -12.99 -0.73 -5.47
C GLU A 92 -13.70 -1.99 -4.98
N LEU A 93 -13.14 -2.62 -3.94
CA LEU A 93 -13.67 -3.83 -3.33
C LEU A 93 -14.07 -3.57 -1.88
N ASP A 94 -15.24 -4.08 -1.50
CA ASP A 94 -15.55 -4.24 -0.08
C ASP A 94 -14.71 -5.38 0.54
N CYS A 95 -14.68 -5.43 1.88
CA CYS A 95 -13.89 -6.42 2.60
C CYS A 95 -14.33 -7.86 2.30
N ALA A 96 -15.63 -8.10 2.08
CA ALA A 96 -16.14 -9.44 1.82
C ALA A 96 -15.75 -9.93 0.42
N ALA A 97 -15.81 -9.06 -0.58
CA ALA A 97 -15.36 -9.31 -1.95
C ALA A 97 -13.85 -9.57 -1.98
N ALA A 98 -13.07 -8.77 -1.25
CA ALA A 98 -11.63 -8.96 -1.15
C ALA A 98 -11.26 -10.30 -0.53
N ILE A 99 -11.88 -10.68 0.59
CA ILE A 99 -11.64 -11.98 1.24
C ILE A 99 -12.07 -13.13 0.32
N SER A 100 -13.17 -12.98 -0.39
CA SER A 100 -13.64 -14.01 -1.32
C SER A 100 -12.68 -14.24 -2.48
N LEU A 101 -12.02 -13.17 -2.97
CA LEU A 101 -11.08 -13.23 -4.10
C LEU A 101 -9.67 -13.65 -3.70
N TYR A 102 -9.15 -13.13 -2.59
CA TYR A 102 -7.74 -13.26 -2.21
C TYR A 102 -7.53 -14.11 -0.96
N GLY A 103 -8.55 -14.27 -0.12
CA GLY A 103 -8.46 -14.92 1.18
C GLY A 103 -7.91 -13.99 2.27
N LEU A 104 -8.45 -14.10 3.49
CA LEU A 104 -8.05 -13.26 4.61
C LEU A 104 -6.56 -13.44 4.96
N ASP A 105 -6.04 -14.67 4.89
CA ASP A 105 -4.65 -14.98 5.23
C ASP A 105 -3.65 -14.27 4.31
N ALA A 106 -3.91 -14.27 3.00
CA ALA A 106 -3.04 -13.60 2.02
C ALA A 106 -3.07 -12.07 2.22
N ILE A 107 -4.25 -11.51 2.50
CA ILE A 107 -4.41 -10.08 2.79
C ILE A 107 -3.68 -9.70 4.07
N ALA A 108 -3.91 -10.43 5.17
CA ALA A 108 -3.28 -10.17 6.46
C ALA A 108 -1.76 -10.30 6.38
N SER A 109 -1.25 -11.34 5.72
CA SER A 109 0.19 -11.54 5.50
C SER A 109 0.79 -10.43 4.65
N GLY A 110 0.07 -10.00 3.61
CA GLY A 110 0.45 -8.88 2.75
C GLY A 110 0.55 -7.55 3.50
N LEU A 111 -0.47 -7.24 4.30
CA LEU A 111 -0.50 -6.07 5.17
C LEU A 111 0.63 -6.12 6.19
N ALA A 112 0.81 -7.24 6.88
CA ALA A 112 1.88 -7.38 7.87
C ALA A 112 3.26 -7.20 7.24
N ARG A 113 3.49 -7.68 6.02
CA ARG A 113 4.75 -7.44 5.29
C ARG A 113 4.92 -5.96 4.94
N ALA A 114 3.93 -5.35 4.31
CA ALA A 114 3.98 -3.93 3.93
C ALA A 114 4.18 -3.01 5.14
N LEU A 115 3.53 -3.33 6.27
CA LEU A 115 3.69 -2.63 7.54
C LEU A 115 4.97 -3.04 8.29
N ASN A 116 5.66 -4.14 7.97
CA ASN A 116 6.93 -4.47 8.62
C ASN A 116 8.15 -3.85 7.90
N GLU A 117 7.97 -3.32 6.69
CA GLU A 117 8.98 -2.52 5.98
C GLU A 117 9.15 -1.09 6.56
N LEU A 118 8.68 -0.89 7.81
CA LEU A 118 8.82 0.28 8.68
C LEU A 118 10.20 0.63 9.29
N PRO A 119 11.37 -0.02 9.03
CA PRO A 119 12.63 0.41 9.65
C PRO A 119 12.97 1.89 9.42
N SER A 120 12.49 2.49 8.34
CA SER A 120 12.62 3.93 8.03
C SER A 120 11.82 4.83 8.97
N ILE A 121 10.63 4.40 9.43
CA ILE A 121 9.79 5.20 10.35
C ILE A 121 10.39 5.28 11.73
N LYS A 122 10.99 4.19 12.22
CA LYS A 122 11.65 4.21 13.54
C LYS A 122 12.82 5.20 13.56
N ILE A 123 13.55 5.28 12.46
CA ILE A 123 14.65 6.24 12.28
C ILE A 123 14.09 7.67 12.11
N MET A 124 13.05 7.87 11.31
CA MET A 124 12.38 9.17 11.16
C MET A 124 11.76 9.68 12.46
N HIS A 125 11.15 8.81 13.27
CA HIS A 125 10.59 9.19 14.56
C HIS A 125 11.68 9.71 15.49
N GLN A 126 12.83 9.02 15.54
CA GLN A 126 13.95 9.43 16.36
C GLN A 126 14.54 10.77 15.88
N ASP A 127 14.70 10.97 14.56
CA ASP A 127 15.15 12.25 13.98
C ASP A 127 14.15 13.40 14.26
N LEU A 128 12.84 13.12 14.16
CA LEU A 128 11.80 14.09 14.46
C LEU A 128 11.76 14.45 15.95
N GLU A 129 11.91 13.49 16.86
CA GLU A 129 12.02 13.74 18.31
C GLU A 129 13.24 14.61 18.63
N GLU A 130 14.40 14.29 18.05
CA GLU A 130 15.64 15.08 18.23
C GLU A 130 15.47 16.53 17.73
N ARG A 131 14.82 16.70 16.57
CA ARG A 131 14.51 18.04 16.01
C ARG A 131 13.53 18.81 16.88
N LEU A 132 12.50 18.15 17.40
CA LEU A 132 11.50 18.77 18.26
C LEU A 132 12.13 19.21 19.59
N GLU A 133 13.02 18.39 20.15
CA GLU A 133 13.80 18.75 21.34
C GLU A 133 14.74 19.93 21.07
N ALA A 134 15.41 19.97 19.92
CA ALA A 134 16.26 21.10 19.53
C ALA A 134 15.45 22.41 19.39
N ILE A 135 14.26 22.36 18.79
CA ILE A 135 13.36 23.52 18.67
C ILE A 135 12.90 23.99 20.05
N ASN A 136 12.54 23.07 20.96
CA ASN A 136 12.17 23.42 22.33
C ASN A 136 13.32 24.12 23.07
N LYS A 137 14.56 23.64 22.94
CA LYS A 137 15.74 24.30 23.53
C LYS A 137 15.96 25.72 22.98
N ILE A 138 15.72 25.93 21.68
CA ILE A 138 15.80 27.27 21.07
C ILE A 138 14.68 28.16 21.61
N LEU A 139 13.45 27.65 21.72
CA LEU A 139 12.32 28.39 22.29
C LEU A 139 12.57 28.80 23.74
N GLU A 140 13.09 27.88 24.56
CA GLU A 140 13.49 28.17 25.95
C GLU A 140 14.57 29.24 26.01
N ALA A 141 15.59 29.18 25.15
CA ALA A 141 16.63 30.19 25.07
C ALA A 141 16.07 31.57 24.69
N LEU A 142 15.15 31.63 23.73
CA LEU A 142 14.48 32.87 23.31
C LEU A 142 13.51 33.43 24.35
N GLN A 143 12.94 32.59 25.21
CA GLN A 143 12.07 33.01 26.32
C GLN A 143 12.85 33.41 27.58
N CYS A 144 14.10 32.98 27.69
CA CYS A 144 15.00 33.31 28.80
C CYS A 144 15.89 34.53 28.56
N ASP A 145 15.83 35.18 27.39
CA ASP A 145 16.48 36.47 27.15
C ASP A 145 15.60 37.63 27.67
N PRO A 146 16.04 38.40 28.69
CA PRO A 146 15.38 39.63 29.15
C PRO A 146 15.59 40.83 28.23
#